data_AF-A0A2A4SWH6-F1
#
_entry.id   AF-A0A2A4SWH6-F1
#
_cell.length_a   1.000
_cell.length_b   1.000
_cell.length_c   1.000
_cell.angle_alpha   90.00
_cell.angle_beta   90.00
_cell.angle_gamma   90.00
#
_symmetry.space_group_name_H-M   'P 1'
#
loop_
_entity.id
_entity.type
_entity.pdbx_description
1 polymer ?
#
loop_
_entity_poly.entity_id
_entity_poly.type
_entity_poly.pdbx_seq_one_letter_code
_entity_poly.pdbx_strand_id
1 'polypeptide(L)'
;MSLRKKLIIGLWIISLVALFLCYILFPEYFTTENLQQTFTHNLAFGIILYCFLGTLRGFTLLPITPLLIAGVLVFPPYLLLLLTLFCIMTSSSIVYFWSTYLGFDTYFENKHPENLNKLKTVLKQKELPFIIAWGFFPFVPTDMICSACSTLKIPLWKCLVGVVIGEGIICAIYIFGGNSLLQAI
;
A
#
# COMPACT_ATOMS: atom_id res chain seq x y z
N MET A 1 -23.23 9.81 4.64
CA MET A 1 -22.26 8.80 5.15
C MET A 1 -22.75 8.31 6.52
N SER A 2 -22.91 6.99 6.72
CA SER A 2 -23.49 6.43 7.95
C SER A 2 -22.57 6.58 9.17
N LEU A 3 -23.15 6.66 10.38
CA LEU A 3 -22.42 6.91 11.64
C LEU A 3 -21.30 5.89 11.91
N ARG A 4 -21.53 4.61 11.56
CA ARG A 4 -20.51 3.54 11.65
C ARG A 4 -19.28 3.81 10.78
N LYS A 5 -19.45 4.36 9.58
CA LYS A 5 -18.33 4.70 8.69
C LYS A 5 -17.46 5.82 9.27
N LYS A 6 -18.09 6.83 9.89
CA LYS A 6 -17.37 7.91 10.58
C LYS A 6 -16.59 7.40 11.78
N LEU A 7 -17.14 6.46 12.55
CA LEU A 7 -16.44 5.85 13.68
C LEU A 7 -15.23 5.03 13.25
N ILE A 8 -15.36 4.19 12.22
CA ILE A 8 -14.24 3.39 11.72
C ILE A 8 -13.11 4.30 11.21
N ILE A 9 -13.44 5.31 10.39
CA ILE A 9 -12.46 6.27 9.87
C ILE A 9 -11.84 7.09 11.02
N GLY A 10 -12.65 7.51 12.00
CA GLY A 10 -12.16 8.26 13.16
C GLY A 10 -11.19 7.46 14.02
N LEU A 11 -11.52 6.20 14.32
CA LEU A 11 -10.67 5.29 15.08
C LEU A 11 -9.35 5.01 14.34
N TRP A 12 -9.42 4.98 13.01
CA TRP A 12 -8.25 4.87 12.13
C TRP A 12 -7.35 6.10 12.16
N ILE A 13 -7.92 7.30 12.03
CA ILE A 13 -7.18 8.56 12.10
C ILE A 13 -6.52 8.70 13.48
N ILE A 14 -7.22 8.33 14.55
CA ILE A 14 -6.66 8.31 15.91
C ILE A 14 -5.46 7.36 16.01
N SER A 15 -5.54 6.17 15.40
CA SER A 15 -4.42 5.24 15.33
C SER A 15 -3.19 5.83 14.62
N LEU A 16 -3.38 6.51 13.48
CA LEU A 16 -2.28 7.20 12.79
C LEU A 16 -1.68 8.31 13.62
N VAL A 17 -2.52 9.14 14.22
CA VAL A 17 -2.08 10.26 15.07
C VAL A 17 -1.31 9.74 16.27
N ALA A 18 -1.76 8.63 16.88
CA ALA A 18 -1.05 7.98 17.97
C ALA A 18 0.33 7.43 17.53
N LEU A 19 0.41 6.81 16.35
CA LEU A 19 1.68 6.32 15.78
C LEU A 19 2.65 7.47 15.50
N PHE A 20 2.16 8.56 14.90
CA PHE A 20 2.94 9.76 14.62
C PHE A 20 3.41 10.46 15.90
N LEU A 21 2.52 10.56 16.90
CA LEU A 21 2.89 11.08 18.22
C LEU A 21 3.92 10.20 18.91
N CYS A 22 3.79 8.87 18.84
CA CYS A 22 4.80 7.94 19.37
C CYS A 22 6.17 8.16 18.69
N TYR A 23 6.21 8.37 17.38
CA TYR A 23 7.45 8.66 16.67
C TYR A 23 8.13 9.95 17.18
N ILE A 24 7.35 11.01 17.42
CA ILE A 24 7.86 12.30 17.90
C ILE A 24 8.25 12.24 19.39
N LEU A 25 7.46 11.55 20.21
CA LEU A 25 7.65 11.50 21.66
C LEU A 25 8.71 10.48 22.10
N PHE A 26 8.95 9.45 21.30
CA PHE A 26 9.87 8.35 21.62
C PHE A 26 10.88 8.08 20.47
N PRO A 27 11.57 9.11 19.94
CA PRO A 27 12.45 8.95 18.78
C PRO A 27 13.62 7.99 19.07
N GLU A 28 14.02 7.87 20.34
CA GLU A 28 15.09 6.98 20.82
C GLU A 28 14.81 5.50 20.54
N TYR A 29 13.54 5.08 20.47
CA TYR A 29 13.15 3.71 20.14
C TYR A 29 13.12 3.44 18.62
N PHE A 30 13.14 4.50 17.80
CA PHE A 30 13.12 4.43 16.33
C PHE A 30 14.50 4.71 15.71
N THR A 31 15.57 4.73 16.51
CA THR A 31 16.94 4.78 15.98
C THR A 31 17.29 3.49 15.24
N THR A 32 18.16 3.59 14.24
CA THR A 32 18.57 2.46 13.40
C THR A 32 19.12 1.29 14.22
N GLU A 33 19.94 1.57 15.23
CA GLU A 33 20.55 0.54 16.11
C GLU A 33 19.52 -0.18 16.98
N ASN A 34 18.58 0.56 17.59
CA ASN A 34 17.55 -0.03 18.45
C ASN A 34 16.49 -0.79 17.65
N LEU A 35 16.14 -0.32 16.45
CA LEU A 35 15.27 -1.04 15.53
C LEU A 35 15.94 -2.35 15.08
N GLN A 36 17.22 -2.30 14.69
CA GLN A 36 17.93 -3.50 14.28
C GLN A 36 18.02 -4.51 15.43
N GLN A 37 18.41 -4.11 16.65
CA GLN A 37 18.48 -5.03 17.80
C GLN A 37 17.11 -5.59 18.20
N THR A 38 16.08 -4.76 18.25
CA THR A 38 14.73 -5.20 18.67
C THR A 38 14.12 -6.17 17.66
N PHE A 39 14.27 -5.88 16.36
CA PHE A 39 13.70 -6.70 15.29
C PHE A 39 14.53 -7.95 14.97
N THR A 40 15.85 -7.93 15.16
CA THR A 40 16.65 -9.18 15.05
C THR A 40 16.40 -10.12 16.24
N HIS A 41 16.19 -9.59 17.44
CA HIS A 41 15.88 -10.41 18.61
C HIS A 41 14.47 -11.03 18.53
N ASN A 42 13.53 -10.39 17.83
CA ASN A 42 12.19 -10.94 17.60
C ASN A 42 11.69 -10.68 16.16
N LEU A 43 12.26 -11.42 15.21
CA LEU A 43 11.93 -11.31 13.79
C LEU A 43 10.44 -11.57 13.51
N ALA A 44 9.80 -12.44 14.30
CA ALA A 44 8.36 -12.70 14.18
C ALA A 44 7.52 -11.45 14.52
N PHE A 45 7.85 -10.74 15.60
CA PHE A 45 7.18 -9.49 15.94
C PHE A 45 7.35 -8.44 14.84
N GLY A 46 8.56 -8.35 14.28
CA GLY A 46 8.85 -7.43 13.19
C GLY A 46 8.01 -7.71 11.93
N ILE A 47 7.92 -8.98 11.53
CA ILE A 47 7.08 -9.40 10.40
C ILE A 47 5.61 -9.05 10.65
N ILE A 48 5.10 -9.36 11.84
CA ILE A 48 3.70 -9.09 12.18
C ILE A 48 3.42 -7.59 12.10
N LEU A 49 4.29 -6.76 12.68
CA LEU A 49 4.13 -5.31 12.67
C LEU A 49 4.22 -4.76 11.24
N TYR A 50 5.18 -5.21 10.44
CA TYR A 50 5.32 -4.83 9.04
C TYR A 50 4.07 -5.20 8.23
N CYS A 51 3.60 -6.43 8.35
CA CYS A 51 2.39 -6.91 7.67
C CYS A 51 1.13 -6.18 8.13
N PHE A 52 1.03 -5.87 9.43
CA PHE A 52 -0.08 -5.12 9.99
C PHE A 52 -0.13 -3.70 9.42
N LEU A 53 0.99 -2.96 9.47
CA LEU A 53 1.09 -1.60 8.92
C LEU A 53 0.92 -1.59 7.39
N GLY A 54 1.53 -2.54 6.69
CA GLY A 54 1.45 -2.66 5.23
C GLY A 54 0.04 -3.01 4.74
N THR A 55 -0.68 -3.84 5.48
CA THR A 55 -2.09 -4.14 5.17
C THR A 55 -3.00 -2.96 5.52
N LEU A 56 -2.73 -2.30 6.65
CA LEU A 56 -3.45 -1.11 7.09
C LEU A 56 -3.35 0.03 6.06
N ARG A 57 -2.20 0.19 5.39
CA ARG A 57 -1.99 1.16 4.30
C ARG A 57 -3.17 1.26 3.33
N GLY A 58 -3.75 0.12 2.93
CA GLY A 58 -4.88 0.07 2.01
C GLY A 58 -6.09 0.90 2.47
N PHE A 59 -6.27 1.12 3.77
CA PHE A 59 -7.35 1.97 4.28
C PHE A 59 -7.07 3.47 4.15
N THR A 60 -5.81 3.90 4.02
CA THR A 60 -5.44 5.33 4.03
C THR A 60 -4.83 5.87 2.76
N LEU A 61 -4.69 5.05 1.73
CA LEU A 61 -4.02 5.45 0.49
C LEU A 61 -2.60 5.96 0.77
N LEU A 62 -2.01 5.57 1.90
CA LEU A 62 -0.65 5.96 2.24
C LEU A 62 0.31 5.31 1.24
N PRO A 63 1.32 6.03 0.76
CA PRO A 63 2.33 5.42 -0.10
C PRO A 63 3.08 4.33 0.68
N ILE A 64 3.48 3.25 -0.01
CA ILE A 64 4.25 2.14 0.62
C ILE A 64 5.70 2.53 0.92
N THR A 65 6.19 3.58 0.29
CA THR A 65 7.58 4.04 0.32
C THR A 65 8.15 4.20 1.74
N PRO A 66 7.45 4.85 2.70
CA PRO A 66 7.95 4.99 4.07
C PRO A 66 8.14 3.63 4.77
N LEU A 67 7.19 2.71 4.55
CA LEU A 67 7.25 1.36 5.12
C LEU A 67 8.39 0.55 4.48
N LEU A 68 8.58 0.70 3.17
CA LEU A 68 9.62 0.02 2.41
C LEU A 68 11.03 0.49 2.84
N ILE A 69 11.23 1.79 3.06
CA ILE A 69 12.49 2.34 3.59
C ILE A 69 12.80 1.76 4.97
N ALA A 70 11.82 1.76 5.88
CA ALA A 70 11.99 1.16 7.21
C ALA A 70 12.29 -0.35 7.11
N GLY A 71 11.64 -1.04 6.17
CA GLY A 71 11.86 -2.46 5.92
C GLY A 71 13.27 -2.78 5.43
N VAL A 72 13.84 -1.96 4.53
CA VAL A 72 15.21 -2.17 3.99
C VAL A 72 16.27 -2.12 5.09
N LEU A 73 16.05 -1.32 6.14
CA LEU A 73 16.98 -1.20 7.27
C LEU A 73 16.96 -2.39 8.23
N VAL A 74 15.88 -3.18 8.20
CA VAL A 74 15.56 -4.17 9.23
C VAL A 74 15.55 -5.60 8.68
N PHE A 75 15.09 -5.81 7.45
CA PHE A 75 14.87 -7.13 6.88
C PHE A 75 15.84 -7.44 5.73
N PRO A 76 16.20 -8.72 5.54
CA PRO A 76 16.89 -9.17 4.34
C PRO A 76 16.07 -8.85 3.08
N PRO A 77 16.71 -8.50 1.95
CA PRO A 77 16.02 -7.98 0.76
C PRO A 77 14.98 -8.95 0.17
N TYR A 78 15.29 -10.25 0.12
CA TYR A 78 14.35 -11.25 -0.38
C TYR A 78 13.13 -11.44 0.53
N LEU A 79 13.34 -11.44 1.85
CA LEU A 79 12.25 -11.53 2.82
C LEU A 79 11.37 -10.28 2.74
N LEU A 80 11.98 -9.09 2.68
CA LEU A 80 11.28 -7.84 2.56
C LEU A 80 10.41 -7.79 1.29
N LEU A 81 10.94 -8.25 0.15
CA LEU A 81 10.17 -8.30 -1.09
C LEU A 81 8.94 -9.19 -0.95
N LEU A 82 9.09 -10.40 -0.39
CA LEU A 82 7.96 -11.32 -0.17
C LEU A 82 6.90 -10.72 0.76
N LEU A 83 7.32 -10.13 1.89
CA LEU A 83 6.41 -9.47 2.82
C LEU A 83 5.70 -8.28 2.17
N THR A 84 6.43 -7.50 1.37
CA THR A 84 5.89 -6.35 0.66
C THR A 84 4.84 -6.77 -0.37
N LEU A 85 5.13 -7.80 -1.19
CA LEU A 85 4.16 -8.34 -2.14
C LEU A 85 2.91 -8.88 -1.44
N PHE A 86 3.08 -9.57 -0.30
CA PHE A 86 1.96 -10.04 0.51
C PHE A 86 1.10 -8.85 1.01
N CYS A 87 1.73 -7.81 1.55
CA CYS A 87 1.04 -6.60 2.01
C CYS A 87 0.31 -5.88 0.88
N ILE A 88 0.90 -5.83 -0.31
CA ILE A 88 0.28 -5.22 -1.50
C ILE A 88 -0.97 -6.02 -1.89
N MET A 89 -0.90 -7.35 -1.87
CA MET A 89 -2.06 -8.20 -2.17
C MET A 89 -3.19 -8.03 -1.16
N THR A 90 -2.87 -8.04 0.14
CA THR A 90 -3.87 -7.91 1.20
C THR A 90 -4.49 -6.51 1.21
N SER A 91 -3.67 -5.45 1.14
CA SER A 91 -4.14 -4.06 1.09
C SER A 91 -4.98 -3.78 -0.16
N SER A 92 -4.54 -4.23 -1.35
CA SER A 92 -5.28 -4.07 -2.60
C SER A 92 -6.61 -4.81 -2.58
N SER A 93 -6.66 -6.00 -1.98
CA SER A 93 -7.91 -6.75 -1.80
C SER A 93 -8.87 -6.01 -0.89
N ILE A 94 -8.38 -5.47 0.23
CA ILE A 94 -9.18 -4.64 1.14
C ILE A 94 -9.74 -3.43 0.39
N VAL A 95 -8.90 -2.66 -0.31
CA VAL A 95 -9.34 -1.49 -1.10
C VAL A 95 -10.38 -1.88 -2.13
N TYR A 96 -10.16 -2.97 -2.85
CA TYR A 96 -11.08 -3.44 -3.88
C TYR A 96 -12.49 -3.68 -3.28
N PHE A 97 -12.60 -4.43 -2.18
CA PHE A 97 -13.90 -4.67 -1.55
C PHE A 97 -14.47 -3.42 -0.85
N TRP A 98 -13.61 -2.62 -0.24
CA TRP A 98 -14.01 -1.50 0.59
C TRP A 98 -14.36 -0.24 -0.21
N SER A 99 -13.85 -0.10 -1.43
CA SER A 99 -14.16 1.01 -2.34
C SER A 99 -15.66 1.11 -2.65
N THR A 100 -16.31 -0.03 -2.90
CA THR A 100 -17.76 -0.13 -3.06
C THR A 100 -18.51 0.26 -1.79
N TYR A 101 -17.96 -0.10 -0.62
CA TYR A 101 -18.55 0.26 0.66
C TYR A 101 -18.39 1.75 1.01
N LEU A 102 -17.28 2.40 0.63
CA LEU A 102 -17.05 3.83 0.88
C LEU A 102 -17.84 4.73 -0.08
N GLY A 103 -18.38 4.19 -1.18
CA GLY A 103 -19.10 4.96 -2.18
C GLY A 103 -18.19 5.80 -3.06
N PHE A 104 -16.92 5.38 -3.22
CA PHE A 104 -16.03 6.01 -4.19
C PHE A 104 -16.59 5.90 -5.60
N ASP A 105 -17.30 4.80 -5.90
CA ASP A 105 -18.08 4.59 -7.12
C ASP A 105 -18.98 5.78 -7.43
N THR A 106 -19.79 6.21 -6.45
CA THR A 106 -20.77 7.30 -6.61
C THR A 106 -20.13 8.69 -6.52
N TYR A 107 -19.00 8.84 -5.81
CA TYR A 107 -18.27 10.10 -5.76
C TYR A 107 -17.55 10.40 -7.07
N PHE A 108 -16.88 9.41 -7.66
CA PHE A 108 -16.19 9.56 -8.94
C PHE A 108 -17.16 9.67 -10.12
N GLU A 109 -18.25 8.90 -10.13
CA GLU A 109 -19.30 9.01 -11.17
C GLU A 109 -19.94 10.40 -11.22
N ASN A 110 -20.19 11.02 -10.06
CA ASN A 110 -20.83 12.33 -10.01
C ASN A 110 -19.87 13.51 -10.22
N LYS A 111 -18.61 13.39 -9.81
CA LYS A 111 -17.66 14.52 -9.83
C LYS A 111 -16.76 14.56 -11.07
N HIS A 112 -16.44 13.40 -11.65
CA HIS A 112 -15.56 13.31 -12.84
C HIS A 112 -16.02 12.21 -13.83
N PRO A 113 -17.22 12.33 -14.42
CA PRO A 113 -17.77 11.31 -15.32
C PRO A 113 -16.93 11.07 -16.58
N GLU A 114 -16.27 12.10 -17.10
CA GLU A 114 -15.47 12.02 -18.32
C GLU A 114 -14.19 11.20 -18.13
N ASN A 115 -13.53 11.36 -16.99
CA ASN A 115 -12.32 10.61 -16.65
C ASN A 115 -12.65 9.14 -16.41
N LEU A 116 -13.82 8.87 -15.79
CA LEU A 116 -14.31 7.52 -15.55
C LEU A 116 -14.65 6.79 -16.85
N ASN A 117 -15.29 7.47 -17.81
CA ASN A 117 -15.60 6.91 -19.12
C ASN A 117 -14.33 6.63 -19.95
N LYS A 118 -13.32 7.51 -19.89
CA LYS A 118 -12.01 7.26 -20.49
C LYS A 118 -11.33 6.05 -19.86
N LEU A 119 -11.28 6.00 -18.51
CA LEU A 119 -10.70 4.87 -17.78
C LEU A 119 -11.41 3.56 -18.13
N LYS A 120 -12.74 3.58 -18.20
CA LYS A 120 -13.58 2.43 -18.58
C LYS A 120 -13.29 1.94 -19.98
N THR A 121 -13.04 2.85 -20.93
CA THR A 121 -12.72 2.51 -22.32
C THR A 121 -11.33 1.88 -22.42
N VAL A 122 -10.34 2.44 -21.72
CA VAL A 122 -8.97 1.90 -21.71
C VAL A 122 -8.90 0.56 -20.98
N LEU A 123 -9.52 0.46 -19.80
CA LEU A 123 -9.57 -0.78 -19.02
C LEU A 123 -10.34 -1.87 -19.76
N LYS A 124 -11.43 -1.57 -20.48
CA LYS A 124 -12.12 -2.58 -21.31
C LYS A 124 -11.28 -3.13 -22.45
N GLN A 125 -10.34 -2.35 -23.01
CA GLN A 125 -9.51 -2.79 -24.13
C GLN A 125 -8.22 -3.48 -23.66
N LYS A 126 -7.57 -2.95 -22.62
CA LYS A 126 -6.27 -3.43 -22.12
C LYS A 126 -6.16 -3.30 -20.60
N GLU A 127 -6.98 -4.05 -19.86
CA GLU A 127 -7.04 -3.96 -18.40
C GLU A 127 -5.69 -4.28 -17.71
N LEU A 128 -5.01 -5.39 -18.07
CA LEU A 128 -3.75 -5.76 -17.42
C LEU A 128 -2.58 -4.78 -17.67
N PRO A 129 -2.25 -4.43 -18.93
CA PRO A 129 -1.12 -3.55 -19.23
C PRO A 129 -1.27 -2.16 -18.61
N PHE A 130 -2.50 -1.65 -18.53
CA PHE A 130 -2.78 -0.36 -17.93
C PHE A 130 -2.56 -0.38 -16.42
N ILE A 131 -3.05 -1.43 -15.73
CA ILE A 131 -2.85 -1.61 -14.29
C ILE A 131 -1.35 -1.73 -13.97
N ILE A 132 -0.59 -2.47 -14.79
CA ILE A 132 0.87 -2.61 -14.63
C ILE A 132 1.58 -1.26 -14.83
N ALA A 133 1.27 -0.55 -15.92
CA ALA A 133 1.89 0.74 -16.24
C ALA A 133 1.61 1.79 -15.16
N TRP A 134 0.43 1.73 -14.54
CA TRP A 134 0.05 2.65 -13.47
C TRP A 134 0.66 2.26 -12.13
N GLY A 135 0.78 0.97 -11.82
CA GLY A 135 1.55 0.50 -10.66
C GLY A 135 3.05 0.84 -10.77
N PHE A 136 3.53 1.06 -12.01
CA PHE A 136 4.87 1.59 -12.26
C PHE A 136 4.99 3.11 -12.02
N PHE A 137 3.92 3.82 -11.71
CA PHE A 137 3.98 5.26 -11.47
C PHE A 137 3.95 5.55 -9.97
N PRO A 138 5.09 5.84 -9.32
CA PRO A 138 5.17 5.96 -7.86
C PRO A 138 4.40 7.16 -7.29
N PHE A 139 4.04 8.12 -8.15
CA PHE A 139 3.32 9.32 -7.77
C PHE A 139 1.80 9.11 -7.69
N VAL A 140 1.26 8.07 -8.33
CA VAL A 140 -0.18 7.81 -8.31
C VAL A 140 -0.48 6.68 -7.34
N PRO A 141 -1.42 6.85 -6.38
CA PRO A 141 -1.74 5.78 -5.45
C PRO A 141 -2.33 4.60 -6.22
N THR A 142 -1.65 3.45 -6.19
CA THR A 142 -2.12 2.22 -6.83
C THR A 142 -3.48 1.78 -6.28
N ASP A 143 -3.77 2.16 -5.04
CA ASP A 143 -5.05 1.99 -4.37
C ASP A 143 -6.21 2.68 -5.15
N MET A 144 -5.93 3.77 -5.89
CA MET A 144 -6.93 4.38 -6.78
C MET A 144 -7.31 3.45 -7.94
N ILE A 145 -6.36 2.73 -8.53
CA ILE A 145 -6.67 1.76 -9.57
C ILE A 145 -7.46 0.58 -9.02
N CYS A 146 -7.10 0.09 -7.83
CA CYS A 146 -7.84 -0.99 -7.17
C CYS A 146 -9.30 -0.59 -6.95
N SER A 147 -9.53 0.67 -6.55
CA SER A 147 -10.89 1.21 -6.43
C SER A 147 -11.61 1.31 -7.78
N ALA A 148 -10.95 1.82 -8.82
CA ALA A 148 -11.54 1.92 -10.16
C ALA A 148 -11.86 0.55 -10.77
N CYS A 149 -11.00 -0.45 -10.56
CA CYS A 149 -11.25 -1.82 -10.98
C CYS A 149 -12.48 -2.42 -10.30
N SER A 150 -12.68 -2.12 -9.02
CA SER A 150 -13.87 -2.53 -8.27
C SER A 150 -15.14 -1.88 -8.80
N THR A 151 -15.13 -0.57 -9.02
CA THR A 151 -16.27 0.16 -9.63
C THR A 151 -16.63 -0.40 -11.00
N LEU A 152 -15.63 -0.79 -11.80
CA LEU A 152 -15.81 -1.37 -13.12
C LEU A 152 -16.12 -2.88 -13.11
N LYS A 153 -16.20 -3.50 -11.92
CA LYS A 153 -16.42 -4.94 -11.72
C LYS A 153 -15.40 -5.83 -12.44
N ILE A 154 -14.17 -5.37 -12.57
CA ILE A 154 -13.05 -6.15 -13.11
C ILE A 154 -12.66 -7.21 -12.07
N PRO A 155 -12.50 -8.49 -12.42
CA PRO A 155 -12.22 -9.54 -11.44
C PRO A 155 -10.95 -9.24 -10.62
N LEU A 156 -11.08 -9.37 -9.30
CA LEU A 156 -10.02 -9.08 -8.31
C LEU A 156 -8.67 -9.69 -8.68
N TRP A 157 -8.64 -10.94 -9.14
CA TRP A 157 -7.42 -11.63 -9.55
C TRP A 157 -6.63 -10.85 -10.60
N LYS A 158 -7.29 -10.28 -11.63
CA LYS A 158 -6.59 -9.51 -12.68
C LYS A 158 -6.01 -8.21 -12.13
N CYS A 159 -6.73 -7.57 -11.21
CA CYS A 159 -6.27 -6.39 -10.50
C CYS A 159 -5.03 -6.71 -9.67
N LEU A 160 -5.09 -7.77 -8.86
CA LEU A 160 -3.98 -8.21 -8.00
C LEU A 160 -2.75 -8.56 -8.82
N VAL A 161 -2.89 -9.28 -9.93
CA VAL A 161 -1.75 -9.62 -10.80
C VAL A 161 -1.12 -8.36 -11.38
N GLY A 162 -1.91 -7.45 -11.91
CA GLY A 162 -1.38 -6.21 -12.50
C GLY A 162 -0.65 -5.36 -11.47
N VAL A 163 -1.21 -5.23 -10.27
CA VAL A 163 -0.62 -4.48 -9.15
C VAL A 163 0.65 -5.15 -8.62
N VAL A 164 0.63 -6.47 -8.41
CA VAL A 164 1.81 -7.24 -7.97
C VAL A 164 2.94 -7.14 -8.98
N ILE A 165 2.66 -7.17 -10.28
CA ILE A 165 3.68 -6.99 -11.30
C ILE A 165 4.20 -5.56 -11.31
N GLY A 166 3.31 -4.56 -11.37
CA GLY A 166 3.69 -3.15 -11.45
C GLY A 166 4.44 -2.66 -10.21
N GLU A 167 3.80 -2.75 -9.03
CA GLU A 167 4.43 -2.35 -7.77
C GLU A 167 5.57 -3.29 -7.39
N GLY A 168 5.49 -4.58 -7.70
CA GLY A 168 6.54 -5.54 -7.37
C GLY A 168 7.86 -5.24 -8.07
N ILE A 169 7.83 -4.84 -9.35
CA ILE A 169 9.02 -4.41 -10.08
C ILE A 169 9.65 -3.19 -9.40
N ILE A 170 8.84 -2.19 -9.07
CA ILE A 170 9.32 -0.98 -8.42
C ILE A 170 9.87 -1.27 -7.03
N CYS A 171 9.15 -2.05 -6.22
CA CYS A 171 9.58 -2.44 -4.89
C CYS A 171 10.88 -3.23 -4.96
N ALA A 172 11.05 -4.13 -5.94
CA ALA A 172 12.32 -4.82 -6.15
C ALA A 172 13.45 -3.84 -6.45
N ILE A 173 13.25 -2.86 -7.35
CA ILE A 173 14.27 -1.84 -7.65
C ILE A 173 14.64 -1.05 -6.38
N TYR A 174 13.66 -0.63 -5.58
CA TYR A 174 13.93 0.10 -4.34
C TYR A 174 14.64 -0.75 -3.27
N ILE A 175 14.22 -2.00 -3.10
CA ILE A 175 14.78 -2.90 -2.08
C ILE A 175 16.21 -3.27 -2.42
N PHE A 176 16.45 -3.77 -3.64
CA PHE A 176 17.79 -4.19 -4.06
C PHE A 176 18.70 -2.98 -4.27
N GLY A 177 18.20 -1.90 -4.89
CA GLY A 177 18.96 -0.66 -5.06
C GLY A 177 19.31 0.01 -3.73
N GLY A 178 18.36 0.07 -2.79
CA GLY A 178 18.59 0.61 -1.45
C GLY A 178 19.58 -0.22 -0.66
N ASN A 179 19.48 -1.55 -0.71
CA ASN A 179 20.44 -2.44 -0.06
C ASN A 179 21.86 -2.32 -0.65
N SER A 180 22.00 -2.21 -1.97
CA SER A 180 23.31 -1.99 -2.60
C SER A 180 23.93 -0.64 -2.22
N LEU A 181 23.12 0.42 -2.09
CA LEU A 181 23.59 1.73 -1.66
C LEU A 181 24.07 1.70 -0.20
N LEU A 182 23.34 1.02 0.68
CA LEU A 182 23.71 0.84 2.08
C LEU A 182 25.00 0.03 2.26
N GLN A 183 25.29 -0.91 1.36
CA GLN A 183 26.53 -1.69 1.38
C GLN A 183 27.72 -0.95 0.78
N ALA A 184 27.48 0.13 0.04
CA ALA A 184 28.52 0.93 -0.62
C ALA A 184 29.02 2.11 0.22
N ILE A 185 28.35 2.42 1.33
CA ILE A 185 28.68 3.47 2.31
C ILE A 185 29.23 2.79 3.56
#